data_AF-A0A6G8NYI2-F1
#
_entry.id   AF-A0A6G8NYI2-F1
#
_cell.length_a   1.000
_cell.length_b   1.000
_cell.length_c   1.000
_cell.angle_alpha   90.00
_cell.angle_beta   90.00
_cell.angle_gamma   90.00
#
_symmetry.space_group_name_H-M   'P 1'
#
loop_
_entity.id
_entity.type
_entity.pdbx_description
1 polymer ?
#
loop_
_entity_poly.entity_id
_entity_poly.type
_entity_poly.pdbx_seq_one_letter_code
_entity_poly.pdbx_strand_id
1 'polypeptide(L)'
;MLTYEKAKAEVAVQVVQRWVLARLRNHRFFSLAELNRAIAGLIADLNQRPFKKLQGNRREWFERLDQPALRPLPAQRYEIATFVRCVVNIDYHVEVDHHYYSAPHSLVRQPVYARLTRFGVEILHGGKRVAAHARSHLRNKHTTLPEHMPVAHRAHLEWTPGRLLNWGASIGPGAEAIVRHLLTNRPHPEMGYRACLGLLALARKYGRERLEAACQRALVVGPLHVALSSRSSSPDWTARHRCRSNSLSGNLPNTRTCAGLTIITDPKEVTMLMQQTLSQLRNLKLDGMARAFEEQAALTASTSLSFEDRFGMVVERELAWRDTRRLERLMKAARLKNPQACIEDIDVRQSRGLDQRVVATLASCDWC
;
A
#
# COMPACT_ATOMS: atom_id res chain seq x y z
N MET A 1 2.92 -25.08 -26.15
CA MET A 1 1.52 -25.55 -26.02
C MET A 1 0.54 -24.47 -25.47
N LEU A 2 1.00 -23.30 -24.98
CA LEU A 2 0.14 -22.29 -24.34
C LEU A 2 -0.53 -21.26 -25.28
N THR A 3 -0.21 -21.24 -26.57
CA THR A 3 -0.72 -20.22 -27.51
C THR A 3 -2.09 -20.58 -28.12
N TYR A 4 -2.39 -21.86 -28.26
CA TYR A 4 -3.61 -22.34 -28.93
C TYR A 4 -4.87 -22.21 -28.05
N GLU A 5 -4.74 -22.40 -26.74
CA GLU A 5 -5.87 -22.28 -25.81
C GLU A 5 -6.35 -20.84 -25.65
N LYS A 6 -5.42 -19.87 -25.70
CA LYS A 6 -5.72 -18.45 -25.58
C LYS A 6 -6.68 -17.98 -26.69
N ALA A 7 -6.44 -18.41 -27.93
CA ALA A 7 -7.30 -18.06 -29.06
C ALA A 7 -8.73 -18.62 -28.92
N LYS A 8 -8.88 -19.84 -28.39
CA LYS A 8 -10.21 -20.43 -28.13
C LYS A 8 -10.97 -19.68 -27.04
N ALA A 9 -10.28 -19.28 -25.96
CA ALA A 9 -10.88 -18.51 -24.88
C ALA A 9 -11.34 -17.12 -25.36
N GLU A 10 -10.54 -16.42 -26.17
CA GLU A 10 -10.90 -15.12 -26.73
C GLU A 10 -12.14 -15.20 -27.64
N VAL A 11 -12.21 -16.22 -28.50
CA VAL A 11 -13.40 -16.46 -29.35
C VAL A 11 -14.64 -16.75 -28.49
N ALA A 12 -14.49 -17.53 -27.42
CA ALA A 12 -15.60 -17.80 -26.50
C ALA A 12 -16.10 -16.52 -25.80
N VAL A 13 -15.20 -15.63 -25.39
CA VAL A 13 -15.57 -14.32 -24.83
C VAL A 13 -16.36 -13.49 -25.84
N GLN A 14 -15.92 -13.42 -27.10
CA GLN A 14 -16.64 -12.69 -28.15
C GLN A 14 -18.05 -13.25 -28.39
N VAL A 15 -18.22 -14.57 -28.31
CA VAL A 15 -19.53 -15.22 -28.42
C VAL A 15 -20.45 -14.78 -27.28
N VAL A 16 -19.98 -14.79 -26.04
CA VAL A 16 -20.76 -14.32 -24.88
C VAL A 16 -21.08 -12.84 -24.99
N GLN A 17 -20.13 -12.00 -25.39
CA GLN A 17 -20.36 -10.57 -25.60
C GLN A 17 -21.47 -10.31 -26.63
N ARG A 18 -21.46 -11.05 -27.75
CA ARG A 18 -22.46 -10.87 -28.82
C ARG A 18 -23.84 -11.39 -28.44
N TRP A 19 -23.93 -12.52 -27.75
CA TRP A 19 -25.22 -13.18 -27.48
C TRP A 19 -25.83 -12.84 -26.13
N VAL A 20 -25.04 -12.31 -25.20
CA VAL A 20 -25.52 -11.86 -23.88
C VAL A 20 -25.47 -10.34 -23.81
N LEU A 21 -24.27 -9.74 -23.80
CA LEU A 21 -24.13 -8.29 -23.56
C LEU A 21 -24.82 -7.43 -24.63
N ALA A 22 -24.68 -7.77 -25.91
CA ALA A 22 -25.30 -6.98 -26.97
C ALA A 22 -26.84 -7.08 -26.97
N ARG A 23 -27.43 -8.17 -26.45
CA ARG A 23 -28.88 -8.29 -26.28
C ARG A 23 -29.37 -7.47 -25.08
N LEU A 24 -28.57 -7.38 -24.03
CA LEU A 24 -28.91 -6.62 -22.82
C LEU A 24 -28.61 -5.12 -22.91
N ARG A 25 -27.89 -4.64 -23.93
CA ARG A 25 -27.37 -3.26 -24.02
C ARG A 25 -28.42 -2.15 -23.92
N ASN A 26 -29.67 -2.44 -24.30
CA ASN A 26 -30.78 -1.47 -24.29
C ASN A 26 -31.77 -1.73 -23.15
N HIS A 27 -31.48 -2.69 -22.26
CA HIS A 27 -32.30 -2.99 -21.09
C HIS A 27 -31.74 -2.28 -19.86
N ARG A 28 -32.61 -1.59 -19.13
CA ARG A 28 -32.30 -1.05 -17.80
C ARG A 28 -32.77 -2.04 -16.75
N PHE A 29 -31.90 -2.34 -15.80
CA PHE A 29 -32.18 -3.21 -14.66
C PHE A 29 -32.18 -2.39 -13.38
N PHE A 30 -33.08 -2.72 -12.45
CA PHE A 30 -33.20 -2.00 -11.18
C PHE A 30 -32.62 -2.79 -10.01
N SER A 31 -32.15 -4.02 -10.25
CA SER A 31 -31.41 -4.80 -9.25
C SER A 31 -30.42 -5.77 -9.89
N LEU A 32 -29.39 -6.15 -9.13
CA LEU A 32 -28.44 -7.18 -9.53
C LEU A 32 -29.10 -8.55 -9.71
N ALA A 33 -30.12 -8.86 -8.90
CA ALA A 33 -30.87 -10.10 -9.00
C ALA A 33 -31.66 -10.21 -10.31
N GLU A 34 -32.26 -9.10 -10.76
CA GLU A 34 -32.93 -9.02 -12.06
C GLU A 34 -31.97 -9.23 -13.22
N LEU A 35 -30.82 -8.54 -13.22
CA LEU A 35 -29.77 -8.73 -14.21
C LEU A 35 -29.28 -10.18 -14.26
N ASN A 36 -29.02 -10.80 -13.11
CA ASN A 36 -28.57 -12.19 -13.04
C ASN A 36 -29.59 -13.17 -13.62
N ARG A 37 -30.89 -12.94 -13.38
CA ARG A 37 -31.97 -13.76 -13.99
C ARG A 37 -32.00 -13.62 -15.51
N ALA A 38 -31.90 -12.39 -16.02
CA ALA A 38 -31.86 -12.15 -17.46
C ALA A 38 -30.64 -12.81 -18.14
N ILE A 39 -29.46 -12.69 -17.52
CA ILE A 39 -28.23 -13.36 -17.98
C ILE A 39 -28.40 -14.88 -18.00
N ALA A 40 -28.98 -15.47 -16.93
CA ALA A 40 -29.17 -16.92 -16.84
C ALA A 40 -30.03 -17.47 -18.01
N GLY A 41 -31.11 -16.78 -18.37
CA GLY A 41 -31.93 -17.14 -19.53
C GLY A 41 -31.14 -17.08 -20.84
N LEU A 42 -30.39 -16.00 -21.07
CA LEU A 42 -29.57 -15.85 -22.29
C LEU A 42 -28.43 -16.86 -22.39
N ILE A 43 -27.86 -17.28 -21.26
CA ILE A 43 -26.85 -18.35 -21.23
C ILE A 43 -27.47 -19.70 -21.59
N ALA A 44 -28.68 -20.00 -21.09
CA ALA A 44 -29.40 -21.22 -21.46
C ALA A 44 -29.67 -21.25 -22.99
N ASP A 45 -30.18 -20.15 -23.55
CA ASP A 45 -30.37 -19.98 -24.99
C ASP A 45 -29.07 -20.20 -25.78
N LEU A 46 -27.97 -19.59 -25.32
CA LEU A 46 -26.66 -19.69 -25.97
C LEU A 46 -26.12 -21.12 -25.98
N ASN A 47 -26.35 -21.86 -24.90
CA ASN A 47 -25.86 -23.23 -24.75
C ASN A 47 -26.65 -24.23 -25.62
N GLN A 48 -27.94 -23.98 -25.85
CA GLN A 48 -28.80 -24.83 -26.70
C GLN A 48 -28.67 -24.51 -28.19
N ARG A 49 -28.12 -23.34 -28.56
CA ARG A 49 -27.95 -22.95 -29.96
C ARG A 49 -27.04 -23.90 -30.74
N PRO A 50 -27.49 -24.41 -31.90
CA PRO A 50 -26.67 -25.26 -32.76
C PRO A 50 -25.37 -24.58 -33.20
N PHE A 51 -24.31 -25.37 -33.33
CA PHE A 51 -23.07 -24.88 -33.91
C PHE A 51 -23.21 -24.67 -35.42
N LYS A 52 -22.37 -23.79 -35.98
CA LYS A 52 -22.36 -23.53 -37.43
C LYS A 52 -21.58 -24.58 -38.24
N LYS A 53 -20.52 -25.14 -37.65
CA LYS A 53 -19.57 -26.06 -38.33
C LYS A 53 -19.51 -27.45 -37.69
N LEU A 54 -20.08 -27.60 -36.50
CA LEU A 54 -20.05 -28.82 -35.70
C LEU A 54 -21.49 -29.30 -35.56
N GLN A 55 -21.70 -30.61 -35.41
CA GLN A 55 -23.04 -31.12 -35.12
C GLN A 55 -23.42 -30.86 -33.66
N GLY A 56 -24.72 -30.69 -33.39
CA GLY A 56 -25.25 -30.45 -32.05
C GLY A 56 -25.04 -29.03 -31.52
N ASN A 57 -25.04 -28.89 -30.20
CA ASN A 57 -24.90 -27.61 -29.49
C ASN A 57 -23.92 -27.70 -28.30
N ARG A 58 -23.65 -26.58 -27.62
CA ARG A 58 -22.69 -26.54 -26.50
C ARG A 58 -23.11 -27.41 -25.34
N ARG A 59 -24.42 -27.49 -25.07
CA ARG A 59 -24.98 -28.29 -23.98
C ARG A 59 -24.74 -29.78 -24.19
N GLU A 60 -25.07 -30.30 -25.37
CA GLU A 60 -24.86 -31.70 -25.73
C GLU A 60 -23.38 -32.09 -25.69
N TRP A 61 -22.50 -31.22 -26.16
CA TRP A 61 -21.07 -31.47 -26.10
C TRP A 61 -20.53 -31.48 -24.67
N PHE A 62 -21.02 -30.58 -23.80
CA PHE A 62 -20.71 -30.59 -22.37
C PHE A 62 -21.16 -31.89 -21.69
N GLU A 63 -22.41 -32.32 -21.93
CA GLU A 63 -22.95 -33.54 -21.33
C GLU A 63 -22.21 -34.80 -21.81
N ARG A 64 -21.78 -34.83 -23.07
CA ARG A 64 -21.07 -35.97 -23.65
C ARG A 64 -19.60 -36.07 -23.22
N LEU A 65 -18.89 -34.95 -23.11
CA LEU A 65 -17.44 -34.96 -22.91
C LEU A 65 -17.03 -34.45 -21.52
N ASP A 66 -17.51 -33.28 -21.13
CA ASP A 66 -17.05 -32.60 -19.92
C ASP A 66 -17.70 -33.21 -18.66
N GLN A 67 -19.03 -33.36 -18.65
CA GLN A 67 -19.79 -33.83 -17.50
C GLN A 67 -19.30 -35.16 -16.90
N PRO A 68 -19.00 -36.23 -17.67
CA PRO A 68 -18.47 -37.46 -17.09
C PRO A 68 -17.04 -37.32 -16.55
N ALA A 69 -16.28 -36.32 -17.00
CA ALA A 69 -14.93 -36.03 -16.49
C ALA A 69 -14.92 -35.11 -15.26
N LEU A 70 -16.05 -34.46 -14.93
CA LEU A 70 -16.15 -33.57 -13.78
C LEU A 70 -16.25 -34.33 -12.45
N ARG A 71 -15.59 -33.79 -11.44
CA ARG A 71 -15.78 -34.22 -10.05
C ARG A 71 -17.14 -33.74 -9.53
N PRO A 72 -17.73 -34.41 -8.52
CA PRO A 72 -18.94 -33.93 -7.88
C PRO A 72 -18.75 -32.51 -7.35
N LEU A 73 -19.83 -31.72 -7.39
CA LEU A 73 -19.81 -30.35 -6.89
C LEU A 73 -19.42 -30.35 -5.40
N PRO A 74 -18.36 -29.64 -5.00
CA PRO A 74 -17.97 -29.57 -3.60
C PRO A 74 -19.12 -29.01 -2.74
N ALA A 75 -19.37 -29.63 -1.58
CA ALA A 75 -20.42 -29.18 -0.66
C ALA A 75 -20.17 -27.75 -0.15
N GLN A 76 -18.90 -27.35 -0.04
CA GLN A 76 -18.50 -26.01 0.35
C GLN A 76 -18.15 -25.19 -0.88
N ARG A 77 -18.76 -23.99 -0.99
CA ARG A 77 -18.41 -23.03 -2.03
C ARG A 77 -16.95 -22.61 -1.88
N TYR A 78 -16.28 -22.37 -3.00
CA TYR A 78 -14.94 -21.81 -2.99
C TYR A 78 -14.96 -20.43 -2.30
N GLU A 79 -14.14 -20.27 -1.28
CA GLU A 79 -14.00 -19.02 -0.53
C GLU A 79 -12.74 -18.30 -0.98
N ILE A 80 -12.93 -17.09 -1.53
CA ILE A 80 -11.82 -16.22 -1.89
C ILE A 80 -11.17 -15.72 -0.60
N ALA A 81 -9.87 -16.00 -0.47
CA ALA A 81 -9.09 -15.56 0.67
C ALA A 81 -7.96 -14.62 0.24
N THR A 82 -7.76 -13.55 1.01
CA THR A 82 -6.62 -12.63 0.86
C THR A 82 -5.66 -12.86 2.01
N PHE A 83 -4.36 -12.93 1.72
CA PHE A 83 -3.33 -13.14 2.73
C PHE A 83 -2.56 -11.83 2.98
N VAL A 84 -2.52 -11.41 4.23
CA VAL A 84 -1.80 -10.19 4.65
C VAL A 84 -0.75 -10.58 5.67
N ARG A 85 0.51 -10.26 5.39
CA ARG A 85 1.59 -10.43 6.37
C ARG A 85 1.51 -9.32 7.42
N CYS A 86 1.47 -9.70 8.69
CA CYS A 86 1.42 -8.78 9.82
C CYS A 86 2.35 -9.26 10.95
N VAL A 87 2.60 -8.40 11.92
CA VAL A 87 3.40 -8.73 13.11
C VAL A 87 2.50 -8.62 14.32
N VAL A 88 2.52 -9.62 15.19
CA VAL A 88 1.79 -9.57 16.46
C VAL A 88 2.44 -8.53 17.34
N ASN A 89 1.67 -7.53 17.76
CA ASN A 89 2.20 -6.43 18.54
C ASN A 89 2.27 -6.82 20.04
N ILE A 90 2.87 -5.97 20.88
CA ILE A 90 3.10 -6.24 22.31
C ILE A 90 1.81 -6.41 23.11
N ASP A 91 0.71 -5.87 22.59
CA ASP A 91 -0.64 -6.02 23.07
C ASP A 91 -1.29 -7.31 22.55
N TYR A 92 -0.52 -8.27 22.01
CA TYR A 92 -0.98 -9.55 21.44
C TYR A 92 -2.03 -9.41 20.33
N HIS A 93 -2.12 -8.26 19.66
CA HIS A 93 -3.05 -8.05 18.54
C HIS A 93 -2.32 -7.86 17.20
N VAL A 94 -2.98 -8.28 16.12
CA VAL A 94 -2.65 -7.93 14.74
C VAL A 94 -3.67 -6.93 14.21
N GLU A 95 -3.21 -5.97 13.40
CA GLU A 95 -4.09 -5.02 12.74
C GLU A 95 -4.40 -5.50 11.33
N VAL A 96 -5.68 -5.57 11.00
CA VAL A 96 -6.18 -5.90 9.66
C VAL A 96 -7.36 -4.97 9.35
N ASP A 97 -7.31 -4.26 8.23
CA ASP A 97 -8.38 -3.34 7.78
C ASP A 97 -8.81 -2.33 8.87
N HIS A 98 -7.86 -1.82 9.65
CA HIS A 98 -8.09 -0.94 10.80
C HIS A 98 -8.90 -1.56 11.95
N HIS A 99 -8.97 -2.89 12.02
CA HIS A 99 -9.53 -3.64 13.14
C HIS A 99 -8.44 -4.50 13.78
N TYR A 100 -8.51 -4.68 15.10
CA TYR A 100 -7.50 -5.42 15.86
C TYR A 100 -8.02 -6.79 16.25
N TYR A 101 -7.30 -7.84 15.85
CA TYR A 101 -7.62 -9.23 16.19
C TYR A 101 -6.56 -9.81 17.10
N SER A 102 -6.98 -10.44 18.19
CA SER A 102 -6.03 -11.06 19.13
C SER A 102 -5.35 -12.30 18.52
N ALA A 103 -4.10 -12.53 18.91
CA ALA A 103 -3.31 -13.71 18.61
C ALA A 103 -2.73 -14.28 19.92
N PRO A 104 -2.38 -15.57 19.97
CA PRO A 104 -1.74 -16.15 21.14
C PRO A 104 -0.52 -15.33 21.59
N HIS A 105 -0.44 -15.01 22.89
CA HIS A 105 0.63 -14.17 23.44
C HIS A 105 2.05 -14.71 23.20
N SER A 106 2.22 -16.02 23.04
CA SER A 106 3.50 -16.66 22.71
C SER A 106 4.07 -16.18 21.37
N LEU A 107 3.23 -15.59 20.52
CA LEU A 107 3.59 -15.08 19.21
C LEU A 107 3.87 -13.56 19.21
N VAL A 108 3.90 -12.89 20.36
CA VAL A 108 4.24 -11.46 20.45
C VAL A 108 5.58 -11.17 19.76
N ARG A 109 5.60 -10.12 18.93
CA ARG A 109 6.72 -9.71 18.05
C ARG A 109 7.03 -10.69 16.90
N GLN A 110 6.30 -11.79 16.73
CA GLN A 110 6.50 -12.72 15.63
C GLN A 110 5.72 -12.30 14.38
N PRO A 111 6.26 -12.56 13.16
CA PRO A 111 5.53 -12.37 11.91
C PRO A 111 4.52 -13.49 11.70
N VAL A 112 3.30 -13.12 11.33
CA VAL A 112 2.18 -14.03 11.05
C VAL A 112 1.49 -13.63 9.75
N TYR A 113 0.66 -14.52 9.20
CA TYR A 113 -0.21 -14.22 8.06
C TYR A 113 -1.66 -14.18 8.51
N ALA A 114 -2.36 -13.10 8.21
CA ALA A 114 -3.81 -13.02 8.35
C ALA A 114 -4.46 -13.48 7.03
N ARG A 115 -5.19 -14.59 7.07
CA ARG A 115 -6.07 -15.06 6.00
C ARG A 115 -7.45 -14.42 6.18
N LEU A 116 -7.82 -13.57 5.24
CA LEU A 116 -9.05 -12.79 5.25
C LEU A 116 -10.04 -13.39 4.28
N THR A 117 -11.21 -13.73 4.77
CA THR A 117 -12.32 -14.16 3.93
C THR A 117 -13.48 -13.18 4.05
N ARG A 118 -14.61 -13.47 3.38
CA ARG A 118 -15.79 -12.62 3.50
C ARG A 118 -16.29 -12.54 4.95
N PHE A 119 -16.15 -13.62 5.70
CA PHE A 119 -16.76 -13.76 7.02
C PHE A 119 -15.75 -13.89 8.16
N GLY A 120 -14.50 -14.25 7.87
CA GLY A 120 -13.52 -14.58 8.89
C GLY A 120 -12.16 -13.93 8.70
N VAL A 121 -11.45 -13.83 9.82
CA VAL A 121 -10.02 -13.51 9.89
C VAL A 121 -9.34 -14.65 10.62
N GLU A 122 -8.42 -15.32 9.96
CA GLU A 122 -7.62 -16.38 10.57
C GLU A 122 -6.16 -15.98 10.63
N ILE A 123 -5.52 -16.25 11.76
CA ILE A 123 -4.10 -15.96 11.95
C ILE A 123 -3.33 -17.27 11.75
N LEU A 124 -2.33 -17.21 10.88
CA LEU A 124 -1.50 -18.34 10.48
C LEU A 124 -0.05 -18.07 10.89
N HIS A 125 0.56 -19.04 11.57
CA HIS A 125 1.99 -19.02 11.91
C HIS A 125 2.61 -20.35 11.46
N GLY A 126 3.69 -20.29 10.66
CA GLY A 126 4.34 -21.49 10.11
C GLY A 126 3.41 -22.39 9.29
N GLY A 127 2.41 -21.82 8.60
CA GLY A 127 1.42 -22.57 7.80
C GLY A 127 0.29 -23.21 8.61
N LYS A 128 0.29 -23.09 9.94
CA LYS A 128 -0.78 -23.59 10.82
C LYS A 128 -1.67 -22.45 11.30
N ARG A 129 -2.98 -22.71 11.39
CA ARG A 129 -3.95 -21.76 11.96
C ARG A 129 -3.82 -21.74 13.48
N VAL A 130 -3.52 -20.56 14.01
CA VAL A 130 -3.31 -20.32 15.44
C VAL A 130 -4.46 -19.52 16.08
N ALA A 131 -5.26 -18.82 15.29
CA ALA A 131 -6.47 -18.14 15.74
C ALA A 131 -7.49 -18.02 14.60
N ALA A 132 -8.77 -17.92 14.95
CA ALA A 132 -9.86 -17.63 14.03
C ALA A 132 -10.88 -16.68 14.67
N HIS A 133 -11.29 -15.66 13.91
CA HIS A 133 -12.19 -14.61 14.36
C HIS A 133 -13.28 -14.37 13.32
N ALA A 134 -14.47 -13.97 13.77
CA ALA A 134 -15.45 -13.37 12.87
C ALA A 134 -14.91 -12.01 12.38
N ARG A 135 -15.07 -11.74 11.08
CA ARG A 135 -14.61 -10.47 10.49
C ARG A 135 -15.50 -9.33 10.93
N SER A 136 -14.89 -8.30 11.50
CA SER A 136 -15.51 -7.02 11.85
C SER A 136 -14.99 -5.90 10.95
N HIS A 137 -15.90 -5.01 10.55
CA HIS A 137 -15.59 -3.81 9.75
C HIS A 137 -15.57 -2.53 10.61
N LEU A 138 -15.73 -2.65 11.92
CA LEU A 138 -15.65 -1.52 12.83
C LEU A 138 -14.21 -1.05 12.97
N ARG A 139 -13.96 0.23 12.64
CA ARG A 139 -12.61 0.81 12.72
C ARG A 139 -12.20 1.03 14.18
N ASN A 140 -10.92 0.78 14.46
CA ASN A 140 -10.26 1.00 15.74
C ASN A 140 -10.89 0.25 16.92
N LYS A 141 -11.57 -0.87 16.65
CA LYS A 141 -12.13 -1.78 17.65
C LYS A 141 -11.31 -3.07 17.72
N HIS A 142 -11.50 -3.81 18.80
CA HIS A 142 -10.80 -5.05 19.07
C HIS A 142 -11.78 -6.22 19.07
N THR A 143 -11.39 -7.31 18.43
CA THR A 143 -12.01 -8.63 18.57
C THR A 143 -10.99 -9.52 19.29
N THR A 144 -11.25 -9.76 20.57
CA THR A 144 -10.31 -10.42 21.47
C THR A 144 -10.90 -11.73 21.97
N LEU A 145 -10.15 -12.82 21.83
CA LEU A 145 -10.49 -14.10 22.44
C LEU A 145 -9.77 -14.19 23.80
N PRO A 146 -10.49 -14.49 24.89
CA PRO A 146 -9.88 -14.58 26.23
C PRO A 146 -8.74 -15.60 26.32
N GLU A 147 -8.82 -16.69 25.55
CA GLU A 147 -7.81 -17.76 25.50
C GLU A 147 -6.43 -17.31 24.98
N HIS A 148 -6.37 -16.19 24.25
CA HIS A 148 -5.11 -15.65 23.77
C HIS A 148 -4.34 -14.87 24.85
N MET A 149 -5.00 -14.52 25.95
CA MET A 149 -4.38 -13.83 27.07
C MET A 149 -3.58 -14.82 27.93
N PRO A 150 -2.32 -14.53 28.28
CA PRO A 150 -1.59 -15.34 29.25
C PRO A 150 -2.08 -15.08 30.67
N VAL A 151 -2.13 -16.13 31.48
CA VAL A 151 -2.29 -16.04 32.95
C VAL A 151 -1.18 -15.20 33.59
N ALA A 152 0.01 -15.16 32.96
CA ALA A 152 1.20 -14.46 33.45
C ALA A 152 1.28 -12.95 33.10
N HIS A 153 0.31 -12.38 32.37
CA HIS A 153 0.36 -10.96 31.97
C HIS A 153 0.23 -9.98 33.15
N ARG A 154 -0.04 -10.45 34.37
CA ARG A 154 -0.10 -9.61 35.57
C ARG A 154 1.26 -9.10 36.05
N ALA A 155 2.40 -9.65 35.59
CA ALA A 155 3.66 -9.45 36.28
C ALA A 155 4.77 -8.71 35.51
N HIS A 156 5.04 -8.95 34.22
CA HIS A 156 6.28 -8.46 33.60
C HIS A 156 6.17 -8.14 32.10
N LEU A 157 6.03 -6.86 31.77
CA LEU A 157 6.41 -6.31 30.46
C LEU A 157 7.29 -5.07 30.68
N GLU A 158 8.22 -4.82 29.75
CA GLU A 158 9.10 -3.64 29.74
C GLU A 158 8.33 -2.30 29.78
N TRP A 159 7.04 -2.31 29.46
CA TRP A 159 6.13 -1.16 29.52
C TRP A 159 5.02 -1.43 30.53
N THR A 160 5.26 -1.06 31.79
CA THR A 160 4.22 -1.09 32.82
C THR A 160 3.30 0.13 32.67
N PRO A 161 2.01 0.04 33.08
CA PRO A 161 1.10 1.19 33.08
C PRO A 161 1.69 2.39 33.81
N GLY A 162 2.40 2.15 34.93
CA GLY A 162 3.10 3.18 35.69
C GLY A 162 4.20 3.88 34.89
N ARG A 163 4.97 3.17 34.07
CA ARG A 163 5.99 3.79 33.20
C ARG A 163 5.36 4.68 32.13
N LEU A 164 4.23 4.27 31.54
CA LEU A 164 3.50 5.08 30.56
C LEU A 164 2.91 6.35 31.19
N LEU A 165 2.36 6.23 32.40
CA LEU A 165 1.86 7.38 33.16
C LEU A 165 3.00 8.36 33.51
N ASN A 166 4.13 7.86 34.04
CA ASN A 166 5.30 8.69 34.35
C ASN A 166 5.87 9.37 33.10
N TRP A 167 5.87 8.68 31.97
CA TRP A 167 6.26 9.27 30.69
C TRP A 167 5.29 10.38 30.25
N GLY A 168 3.98 10.15 30.35
CA GLY A 168 2.96 11.17 30.08
C GLY A 168 3.15 12.41 30.94
N ALA A 169 3.36 12.21 32.24
CA ALA A 169 3.66 13.28 33.21
C ALA A 169 4.94 14.05 32.86
N SER A 170 5.97 13.38 32.32
CA SER A 170 7.22 14.02 31.88
C SER A 170 7.08 14.92 30.64
N ILE A 171 5.94 14.84 29.93
CA ILE A 171 5.62 15.72 28.80
C ILE A 171 4.75 16.88 29.26
N GLY A 172 3.72 16.59 30.06
CA GLY A 172 2.84 17.61 30.61
C GLY A 172 1.50 17.04 31.10
N PRO A 173 0.69 17.88 31.77
CA PRO A 173 -0.57 17.46 32.39
C PRO A 173 -1.62 16.97 31.38
N GLY A 174 -1.64 17.54 30.17
CA GLY A 174 -2.55 17.13 29.11
C GLY A 174 -2.21 15.75 28.56
N ALA A 175 -0.93 15.48 28.31
CA ALA A 175 -0.47 14.17 27.86
C ALA A 175 -0.72 13.07 28.91
N GLU A 176 -0.48 13.36 30.20
CA GLU A 176 -0.78 12.43 31.28
C GLU A 176 -2.26 12.05 31.35
N ALA A 177 -3.16 13.03 31.27
CA ALA A 177 -4.60 12.81 31.31
C ALA A 177 -5.08 11.93 30.14
N ILE A 178 -4.54 12.12 28.94
CA ILE A 178 -4.87 11.26 27.78
C ILE A 178 -4.33 9.84 27.97
N VAL A 179 -3.07 9.68 28.40
CA VAL A 179 -2.49 8.33 28.65
C VAL A 179 -3.30 7.59 29.71
N ARG A 180 -3.65 8.26 30.80
CA ARG A 180 -4.52 7.72 31.85
C ARG A 180 -5.86 7.27 31.29
N HIS A 181 -6.51 8.10 30.47
CA HIS A 181 -7.78 7.76 29.83
C HIS A 181 -7.66 6.53 28.92
N LEU A 182 -6.59 6.46 28.11
CA LEU A 182 -6.36 5.34 27.18
C LEU A 182 -6.16 3.99 27.90
N LEU A 183 -5.59 4.01 29.10
CA LEU A 183 -5.34 2.82 29.91
C LEU A 183 -6.54 2.39 30.77
N THR A 184 -7.42 3.31 31.14
CA THR A 184 -8.53 3.05 32.09
C THR A 184 -9.89 2.86 31.40
N ASN A 185 -10.10 3.46 30.24
CA ASN A 185 -11.42 3.45 29.57
C ASN A 185 -11.62 2.24 28.64
N ARG A 186 -10.82 1.18 28.81
CA ARG A 186 -10.89 -0.08 28.06
C ARG A 186 -11.00 -1.25 29.04
N PRO A 187 -11.60 -2.39 28.63
CA PRO A 187 -11.73 -3.57 29.50
C PRO A 187 -10.40 -4.04 30.09
N HIS A 188 -9.30 -3.83 29.34
CA HIS A 188 -7.96 -4.25 29.69
C HIS A 188 -6.95 -3.14 29.32
N PRO A 189 -6.04 -2.73 30.23
CA PRO A 189 -5.06 -1.66 29.98
C PRO A 189 -4.14 -1.89 28.78
N GLU A 190 -3.87 -3.15 28.46
CA GLU A 190 -3.00 -3.59 27.36
C GLU A 190 -3.52 -3.11 26.00
N MET A 191 -4.84 -3.03 25.85
CA MET A 191 -5.48 -2.50 24.64
C MET A 191 -5.22 -1.00 24.45
N GLY A 192 -4.75 -0.31 25.49
CA GLY A 192 -4.30 1.08 25.45
C GLY A 192 -2.84 1.25 25.09
N TYR A 193 -2.02 0.20 25.15
CA TYR A 193 -0.56 0.30 24.95
C TYR A 193 -0.21 0.75 23.54
N ARG A 194 -0.86 0.20 22.52
CA ARG A 194 -0.64 0.61 21.13
C ARG A 194 -0.91 2.10 20.91
N ALA A 195 -1.95 2.62 21.56
CA ALA A 195 -2.26 4.05 21.50
C ALA A 195 -1.20 4.90 22.21
N CYS A 196 -0.73 4.46 23.39
CA CYS A 196 0.34 5.16 24.11
C CYS A 196 1.68 5.14 23.34
N LEU A 197 2.02 4.02 22.69
CA LEU A 197 3.18 3.93 21.80
C LEU A 197 3.08 4.85 20.58
N GLY A 198 1.86 5.03 20.05
CA GLY A 198 1.61 6.01 19.01
C GLY A 198 1.87 7.45 19.47
N LEU A 199 1.45 7.80 20.69
CA LEU A 199 1.77 9.11 21.29
C LEU A 199 3.28 9.29 21.48
N LEU A 200 4.00 8.25 21.93
CA LEU A 200 5.46 8.24 22.02
C LEU A 200 6.12 8.52 20.66
N ALA A 201 5.64 7.89 19.60
CA ALA A 201 6.14 8.12 18.25
C ALA A 201 5.88 9.55 17.77
N LEU A 202 4.71 10.12 18.08
CA LEU A 202 4.37 11.51 17.78
C LEU A 202 5.25 12.50 18.55
N ALA A 203 5.50 12.25 19.85
CA ALA A 203 6.40 13.08 20.66
C ALA A 203 7.79 13.16 20.05
N ARG A 204 8.32 12.02 19.59
CA ARG A 204 9.63 11.94 18.93
C ARG A 204 9.66 12.65 17.58
N LYS A 205 8.54 12.66 16.84
CA LYS A 205 8.45 13.27 15.50
C LYS A 205 8.20 14.78 15.54
N TYR A 206 7.37 15.26 16.47
CA TYR A 206 6.86 16.63 16.48
C TYR A 206 7.31 17.46 17.69
N GLY A 207 8.02 16.85 18.65
CA GLY A 207 8.46 17.49 19.89
C GLY A 207 7.42 17.42 21.01
N ARG A 208 7.90 17.60 22.25
CA ARG A 208 7.08 17.46 23.48
C ARG A 208 6.06 18.58 23.62
N GLU A 209 6.47 19.84 23.39
CA GLU A 209 5.60 21.02 23.54
C GLU A 209 4.39 20.97 22.60
N ARG A 210 4.63 20.62 21.32
CA ARG A 210 3.57 20.52 20.31
C ARG A 210 2.60 19.38 20.61
N LEU A 211 3.09 18.27 21.15
CA LEU A 211 2.25 17.16 21.60
C LEU A 211 1.39 17.57 22.79
N GLU A 212 1.98 18.20 23.81
CA GLU A 212 1.26 18.66 25.01
C GLU A 212 0.13 19.63 24.63
N ALA A 213 0.40 20.62 23.78
CA ALA A 213 -0.62 21.54 23.30
C ALA A 213 -1.75 20.82 22.53
N ALA A 214 -1.43 19.77 21.77
CA ALA A 214 -2.43 18.94 21.08
C ALA A 214 -3.25 18.10 22.06
N CYS A 215 -2.62 17.54 23.09
CA CYS A 215 -3.30 16.80 24.13
C CYS A 215 -4.26 17.69 24.93
N GLN A 216 -3.84 18.90 25.30
CA GLN A 216 -4.70 19.88 25.97
C GLN A 216 -5.93 20.25 25.12
N ARG A 217 -5.75 20.50 23.81
CA ARG A 217 -6.89 20.74 22.90
C ARG A 217 -7.83 19.54 22.83
N ALA A 218 -7.30 18.32 22.76
CA ALA A 218 -8.12 17.11 22.70
C ALA A 218 -8.94 16.89 23.98
N LEU A 219 -8.45 17.31 25.15
CA LEU A 219 -9.21 17.24 26.41
C LEU A 219 -10.40 18.20 26.44
N VAL A 220 -10.27 19.39 25.84
CA VAL A 220 -11.34 20.39 25.76
C VAL A 220 -12.48 19.94 24.84
N VAL A 221 -12.16 19.25 23.75
CA VAL A 221 -13.16 18.78 22.76
C VAL A 221 -13.87 17.50 23.23
N GLY A 222 -13.43 16.88 24.32
CA GLY A 222 -13.90 15.56 24.77
C GLY A 222 -13.24 14.43 23.99
N PRO A 223 -13.26 13.18 24.51
CA PRO A 223 -12.45 12.08 23.98
C PRO A 223 -13.01 11.58 22.65
N LEU A 224 -12.73 12.30 21.57
CA LEU A 224 -12.70 11.73 20.23
C LEU A 224 -11.61 10.66 20.26
N HIS A 225 -12.00 9.43 19.91
CA HIS A 225 -11.09 8.34 19.60
C HIS A 225 -9.86 8.90 18.89
N VAL A 226 -8.72 8.97 19.57
CA VAL A 226 -7.44 9.34 18.96
C VAL A 226 -7.11 8.22 17.98
N ALA A 227 -7.62 8.35 16.77
CA ALA A 227 -7.33 7.47 15.66
C ALA A 227 -5.88 7.78 15.27
N LEU A 228 -4.96 7.10 15.95
CA LEU A 228 -3.60 6.95 15.48
C LEU A 228 -3.68 6.15 14.19
N SER A 229 -3.85 6.84 13.07
CA SER A 229 -3.55 6.26 11.77
C SER A 229 -2.04 6.01 11.75
N SER A 230 -1.61 4.85 12.23
CA SER A 230 -0.35 4.28 11.81
C SER A 230 -0.49 4.02 10.31
N ARG A 231 -0.08 4.99 9.49
CA ARG A 231 0.41 4.63 8.15
C ARG A 231 1.57 3.69 8.40
N SER A 232 1.31 2.40 8.30
CA SER A 232 2.33 1.38 8.09
C SER A 232 2.91 1.59 6.69
N SER A 233 3.68 2.66 6.54
CA SER A 233 4.69 2.73 5.50
C SER A 233 5.76 1.75 5.94
N SER A 234 5.75 0.57 5.32
CA SER A 234 6.79 -0.44 5.45
C SER A 234 8.16 0.23 5.25
N PRO A 235 9.05 0.27 6.25
CA PRO A 235 10.46 0.57 6.00
C PRO A 235 11.13 -0.78 5.74
N ASP A 236 11.57 -0.97 4.51
CA ASP A 236 12.52 -2.02 4.16
C ASP A 236 13.70 -1.98 5.13
N TRP A 237 13.85 -3.06 5.87
CA TRP A 237 15.04 -3.36 6.63
C TRP A 237 16.13 -3.79 5.66
N THR A 238 17.11 -2.92 5.40
CA THR A 238 18.49 -3.38 5.20
C THR A 238 19.37 -2.78 6.28
N ALA A 239 19.90 -3.68 7.09
CA ALA A 239 20.80 -3.43 8.19
C ALA A 239 22.10 -2.75 7.73
N ARG A 240 22.71 -1.96 8.63
CA ARG A 240 24.12 -2.17 9.03
C ARG A 240 24.53 -1.36 10.27
N HIS A 241 24.92 -2.14 11.28
CA HIS A 241 25.94 -1.99 12.31
C HIS A 241 26.25 -0.64 12.96
N ARG A 242 26.14 -0.66 14.31
CA ARG A 242 26.94 0.19 15.20
C ARG A 242 28.18 -0.59 15.66
N CYS A 243 29.27 0.14 15.75
CA CYS A 243 30.63 -0.24 16.13
C CYS A 243 30.76 -1.10 17.40
N ARG A 244 31.79 -1.96 17.41
CA ARG A 244 32.64 -2.19 18.59
C ARG A 244 34.06 -2.58 18.16
N SER A 245 35.00 -2.14 19.00
CA SER A 245 36.44 -2.10 18.91
C SER A 245 37.14 -3.42 19.32
N ASN A 246 38.47 -3.42 19.18
CA ASN A 246 39.52 -4.40 19.55
C ASN A 246 39.79 -5.52 18.56
N SER A 247 41.03 -6.02 18.34
CA SER A 247 42.42 -5.54 18.43
C SER A 247 43.29 -6.78 18.13
N LEU A 248 44.48 -6.59 17.54
CA LEU A 248 45.60 -7.57 17.38
C LEU A 248 45.37 -8.63 16.27
N SER A 249 46.35 -9.08 15.48
CA SER A 249 47.77 -8.78 15.21
C SER A 249 48.19 -9.69 14.04
N GLY A 250 49.07 -9.26 13.13
CA GLY A 250 49.72 -10.22 12.22
C GLY A 250 50.31 -9.67 10.91
N ASN A 251 51.50 -9.06 11.04
CA ASN A 251 52.66 -9.07 10.14
C ASN A 251 52.55 -8.69 8.63
N LEU A 252 53.26 -7.59 8.33
CA LEU A 252 53.70 -7.08 7.03
C LEU A 252 54.71 -8.01 6.32
N PRO A 253 54.99 -7.78 5.01
CA PRO A 253 56.16 -6.99 4.69
C PRO A 253 55.92 -5.84 3.68
N ASN A 254 56.84 -4.87 3.78
CA ASN A 254 56.94 -3.61 3.06
C ASN A 254 56.94 -3.73 1.52
N THR A 255 56.35 -2.77 0.82
CA THR A 255 57.07 -1.63 0.20
C THR A 255 56.17 -0.85 -0.79
N ARG A 256 56.54 0.44 -0.95
CA ARG A 256 56.08 1.44 -1.94
C ARG A 256 54.88 2.30 -1.53
N THR A 257 55.22 3.31 -0.73
CA THR A 257 54.90 4.73 -0.96
C THR A 257 53.71 4.98 -1.91
N CYS A 258 52.55 5.24 -1.32
CA CYS A 258 51.40 5.80 -2.02
C CYS A 258 51.74 7.23 -2.47
N ALA A 259 51.83 7.41 -3.78
CA ALA A 259 51.78 8.70 -4.45
C ALA A 259 50.50 9.44 -4.04
N GLY A 260 50.62 10.75 -3.81
CA GLY A 260 49.51 11.61 -3.44
C GLY A 260 48.40 11.61 -4.50
N LEU A 261 47.16 11.80 -4.06
CA LEU A 261 46.04 12.10 -4.95
C LEU A 261 46.40 13.31 -5.80
N THR A 262 46.61 13.08 -7.09
CA THR A 262 46.66 14.15 -8.09
C THR A 262 45.26 14.75 -8.19
N ILE A 263 45.11 16.01 -7.81
CA ILE A 263 43.94 16.80 -8.20
C ILE A 263 43.99 16.86 -9.73
N ILE A 264 42.98 16.28 -10.39
CA ILE A 264 42.86 16.27 -11.86
C ILE A 264 42.73 17.72 -12.32
N THR A 265 43.76 18.26 -12.97
CA THR A 265 43.79 19.63 -13.51
C THR A 265 43.58 19.70 -15.03
N ASP A 266 43.44 18.56 -15.71
CA ASP A 266 43.30 18.53 -17.17
C ASP A 266 41.81 18.57 -17.60
N PRO A 267 41.36 19.59 -18.36
CA PRO A 267 39.97 19.71 -18.81
C PRO A 267 39.47 18.50 -19.61
N LYS A 268 40.36 17.80 -20.33
CA LYS A 268 39.99 16.62 -21.12
C LYS A 268 39.62 15.43 -20.24
N GLU A 269 40.34 15.20 -19.14
CA GLU A 269 40.03 14.13 -18.19
C GLU A 269 38.71 14.36 -17.44
N VAL A 270 38.42 15.61 -17.09
CA VAL A 270 37.12 16.00 -16.47
C VAL A 270 35.96 15.72 -17.43
N THR A 271 36.11 16.04 -18.72
CA THR A 271 35.06 15.74 -19.72
C THR A 271 34.86 14.24 -19.94
N MET A 272 35.92 13.42 -19.91
CA MET A 272 35.80 11.95 -20.02
C MET A 272 35.11 11.34 -18.79
N LEU A 273 35.44 11.79 -17.58
CA LEU A 273 34.83 11.33 -16.35
C LEU A 273 33.33 11.70 -16.25
N MET A 274 32.97 12.89 -16.77
CA MET A 274 31.58 13.34 -16.84
C MET A 274 30.75 12.44 -17.77
N GLN A 275 31.27 12.11 -18.95
CA GLN A 275 30.60 11.21 -19.91
C GLN A 275 30.42 9.79 -19.35
N GLN A 276 31.41 9.28 -18.60
CA GLN A 276 31.30 8.01 -17.91
C GLN A 276 30.17 8.03 -16.86
N THR A 277 30.08 9.11 -16.08
CA THR A 277 29.05 9.28 -15.05
C THR A 277 27.64 9.33 -15.67
N LEU A 278 27.45 10.09 -16.75
CA LEU A 278 26.18 10.14 -17.49
C LEU A 278 25.76 8.77 -18.04
N SER A 279 26.73 8.00 -18.55
CA SER A 279 26.49 6.65 -19.06
C SER A 279 26.06 5.69 -17.94
N GLN A 280 26.68 5.79 -16.76
CA GLN A 280 26.29 5.01 -15.58
C GLN A 280 24.88 5.37 -15.09
N LEU A 281 24.54 6.66 -15.03
CA LEU A 281 23.20 7.11 -14.63
C LEU A 281 22.10 6.58 -15.58
N ARG A 282 22.36 6.61 -16.90
CA ARG A 282 21.44 6.04 -17.90
C ARG A 282 21.29 4.52 -17.74
N ASN A 283 22.38 3.80 -17.45
CA ASN A 283 22.33 2.35 -17.19
C ASN A 283 21.52 2.01 -15.93
N LEU A 284 21.56 2.86 -14.91
CA LEU A 284 20.75 2.74 -13.69
C LEU A 284 19.29 3.19 -13.88
N LYS A 285 18.90 3.63 -15.09
CA LYS A 285 17.58 4.19 -15.41
C LYS A 285 17.24 5.44 -14.60
N LEU A 286 18.24 6.27 -14.33
CA LEU A 286 18.12 7.57 -13.68
C LEU A 286 18.20 8.68 -14.74
N ASP A 287 17.27 8.63 -15.68
CA ASP A 287 17.27 9.50 -16.88
C ASP A 287 17.05 10.97 -16.54
N GLY A 288 16.25 11.27 -15.51
CA GLY A 288 16.02 12.63 -15.03
C GLY A 288 17.27 13.21 -14.37
N MET A 289 17.97 12.40 -13.57
CA MET A 289 19.26 12.80 -12.98
C MET A 289 20.31 13.05 -14.05
N ALA A 290 20.43 12.16 -15.04
CA ALA A 290 21.40 12.29 -16.11
C ALA A 290 21.21 13.62 -16.88
N ARG A 291 19.97 13.97 -17.22
CA ARG A 291 19.65 15.23 -17.89
C ARG A 291 19.93 16.46 -17.02
N ALA A 292 19.53 16.44 -15.74
CA ALA A 292 19.80 17.55 -14.83
C ALA A 292 21.30 17.76 -14.61
N PHE A 293 22.07 16.69 -14.51
CA PHE A 293 23.52 16.76 -14.35
C PHE A 293 24.22 17.32 -15.60
N GLU A 294 23.76 16.92 -16.80
CA GLU A 294 24.22 17.47 -18.08
C GLU A 294 23.87 18.96 -18.24
N GLU A 295 22.65 19.36 -17.86
CA GLU A 295 22.20 20.77 -17.84
C GLU A 295 23.01 21.62 -16.86
N GLN A 296 23.28 21.12 -15.65
CA GLN A 296 24.11 21.82 -14.66
C GLN A 296 25.55 22.00 -15.15
N ALA A 297 26.12 20.99 -15.81
CA ALA A 297 27.46 21.09 -16.39
C ALA A 297 27.54 22.15 -17.51
N ALA A 298 26.43 22.39 -18.23
CA ALA A 298 26.35 23.42 -19.27
C ALA A 298 26.08 24.84 -18.73
N LEU A 299 25.45 24.97 -17.56
CA LEU A 299 25.03 26.25 -16.99
C LEU A 299 26.05 26.80 -15.99
N THR A 300 26.77 27.87 -16.37
CA THR A 300 27.73 28.58 -15.49
C THR A 300 27.09 29.15 -14.23
N ALA A 301 25.79 29.50 -14.28
CA ALA A 301 25.03 29.99 -13.13
C ALA A 301 24.86 28.93 -12.03
N SER A 302 24.95 27.63 -12.36
CA SER A 302 24.83 26.55 -11.38
C SER A 302 26.03 26.51 -10.42
N THR A 303 27.20 26.99 -10.83
CA THR A 303 28.42 27.02 -10.00
C THR A 303 28.31 27.94 -8.77
N SER A 304 27.34 28.86 -8.77
CA SER A 304 27.06 29.75 -7.63
C SER A 304 26.28 29.08 -6.49
N LEU A 305 25.66 27.92 -6.75
CA LEU A 305 24.88 27.17 -5.77
C LEU A 305 25.75 26.17 -5.01
N SER A 306 25.37 25.90 -3.76
CA SER A 306 26.05 24.88 -2.96
C SER A 306 25.95 23.49 -3.62
N PHE A 307 26.86 22.59 -3.27
CA PHE A 307 26.77 21.20 -3.76
C PHE A 307 25.45 20.54 -3.34
N GLU A 308 24.97 20.81 -2.12
CA GLU A 308 23.71 20.26 -1.61
C GLU A 308 22.51 20.72 -2.43
N ASP A 309 22.46 22.01 -2.80
CA ASP A 309 21.37 22.56 -3.61
C ASP A 309 21.41 21.99 -5.04
N ARG A 310 22.59 21.94 -5.66
CA ARG A 310 22.76 21.35 -6.99
C ARG A 310 22.34 19.88 -7.01
N PHE A 311 22.78 19.10 -6.03
CA PHE A 311 22.41 17.69 -5.93
C PHE A 311 20.91 17.54 -5.65
N GLY A 312 20.33 18.38 -4.79
CA GLY A 312 18.90 18.45 -4.53
C GLY A 312 18.10 18.65 -5.82
N MET A 313 18.48 19.63 -6.66
CA MET A 313 17.84 19.87 -7.96
C MET A 313 17.93 18.68 -8.92
N VAL A 314 19.04 17.93 -8.91
CA VAL A 314 19.20 16.71 -9.72
C VAL A 314 18.24 15.62 -9.25
N VAL A 315 18.09 15.44 -7.94
CA VAL A 315 17.15 14.48 -7.34
C VAL A 315 15.69 14.86 -7.62
N GLU A 316 15.34 16.13 -7.45
CA GLU A 316 14.00 16.64 -7.75
C GLU A 316 13.63 16.42 -9.23
N ARG A 317 14.58 16.63 -10.15
CA ARG A 317 14.35 16.37 -11.56
C ARG A 317 14.04 14.90 -11.84
N GLU A 318 14.71 13.97 -11.16
CA GLU A 318 14.43 12.54 -11.28
C GLU A 318 13.05 12.17 -10.74
N LEU A 319 12.65 12.74 -9.60
CA LEU A 319 11.31 12.55 -9.05
C LEU A 319 10.24 13.04 -10.04
N ALA A 320 10.38 14.27 -10.55
CA ALA A 320 9.48 14.84 -11.55
C ALA A 320 9.44 14.01 -12.85
N TRP A 321 10.59 13.49 -13.30
CA TRP A 321 10.66 12.61 -14.47
C TRP A 321 9.90 11.30 -14.25
N ARG A 322 10.05 10.67 -13.07
CA ARG A 322 9.32 9.44 -12.72
C ARG A 322 7.82 9.66 -12.60
N ASP A 323 7.41 10.79 -12.02
CA ASP A 323 5.99 11.13 -11.91
C ASP A 323 5.36 11.40 -13.27
N THR A 324 6.04 12.14 -14.15
CA THR A 324 5.62 12.32 -15.55
C THR A 324 5.47 10.98 -16.26
N ARG A 325 6.47 10.09 -16.18
CA ARG A 325 6.41 8.74 -16.76
C ARG A 325 5.29 7.88 -16.17
N ARG A 326 5.00 8.03 -14.87
CA ARG A 326 3.89 7.34 -14.21
C ARG A 326 2.56 7.84 -14.77
N LEU A 327 2.37 9.15 -14.87
CA LEU A 327 1.17 9.76 -15.45
C LEU A 327 0.97 9.34 -16.90
N GLU A 328 2.00 9.42 -17.75
CA GLU A 328 1.94 8.96 -19.15
C GLU A 328 1.48 7.49 -19.27
N ARG A 329 2.01 6.61 -18.41
CA ARG A 329 1.60 5.19 -18.40
C ARG A 329 0.13 5.03 -17.98
N LEU A 330 -0.30 5.77 -16.95
CA LEU A 330 -1.68 5.75 -16.49
C LEU A 330 -2.64 6.30 -17.56
N MET A 331 -2.28 7.39 -18.23
CA MET A 331 -3.05 7.96 -19.34
C MET A 331 -3.17 6.98 -20.52
N LYS A 332 -2.08 6.31 -20.90
CA LYS A 332 -2.10 5.26 -21.93
C LYS A 332 -2.98 4.07 -21.52
N ALA A 333 -2.93 3.66 -20.26
CA ALA A 333 -3.75 2.58 -19.73
C ALA A 333 -5.24 2.94 -19.69
N ALA A 334 -5.56 4.20 -19.37
CA ALA A 334 -6.94 4.70 -19.25
C ALA A 334 -7.69 4.75 -20.59
N ARG A 335 -7.01 4.69 -21.75
CA ARG A 335 -7.61 4.73 -23.09
C ARG A 335 -8.65 5.84 -23.26
N LEU A 336 -8.32 7.03 -22.75
CA LEU A 336 -9.20 8.19 -22.82
C LEU A 336 -9.49 8.54 -24.29
N LYS A 337 -10.73 8.93 -24.58
CA LYS A 337 -11.16 9.33 -25.94
C LYS A 337 -10.37 10.54 -26.45
N ASN A 338 -10.11 11.50 -25.57
CA ASN A 338 -9.34 12.72 -25.84
C ASN A 338 -8.18 12.80 -24.84
N PRO A 339 -7.00 12.23 -25.13
CA PRO A 339 -5.87 12.19 -24.20
C PRO A 339 -5.18 13.55 -24.00
N GLN A 340 -5.40 14.49 -24.92
CA GLN A 340 -4.92 15.88 -24.84
C GLN A 340 -5.95 16.82 -24.21
N ALA A 341 -7.04 16.31 -23.64
CA ALA A 341 -8.04 17.16 -23.01
C ALA A 341 -7.44 17.80 -21.75
N CYS A 342 -7.27 19.12 -21.78
CA CYS A 342 -6.92 19.94 -20.64
C CYS A 342 -8.11 20.84 -20.27
N ILE A 343 -8.07 21.44 -19.08
CA ILE A 343 -9.17 22.27 -18.58
C ILE A 343 -9.18 23.64 -19.26
N GLU A 344 -8.01 24.07 -19.71
CA GLU A 344 -7.76 25.32 -20.43
C GLU A 344 -8.41 25.31 -21.83
N ASP A 345 -8.54 24.14 -22.45
CA ASP A 345 -9.11 23.97 -23.78
C ASP A 345 -10.65 23.77 -23.77
N ILE A 346 -11.32 23.98 -22.64
CA ILE A 346 -12.78 23.89 -22.57
C ILE A 346 -13.41 25.04 -23.36
N ASP A 347 -14.19 24.69 -24.39
CA ASP A 347 -15.00 25.66 -25.14
C ASP A 347 -16.16 26.21 -24.28
N VAL A 348 -15.97 27.41 -23.74
CA VAL A 348 -16.95 28.14 -22.90
C VAL A 348 -17.83 29.12 -23.69
N ARG A 349 -17.93 28.99 -25.02
CA ARG A 349 -18.84 29.84 -25.83
C ARG A 349 -20.28 29.76 -25.33
N GLN A 350 -20.99 30.89 -25.38
CA GLN A 350 -22.39 31.01 -24.91
C GLN A 350 -23.34 29.95 -25.52
N SER A 351 -23.09 29.49 -26.74
CA SER A 351 -23.88 28.45 -27.41
C SER A 351 -23.85 27.08 -26.71
N ARG A 352 -22.84 26.81 -25.87
CA ARG A 352 -22.73 25.57 -25.10
C ARG A 352 -23.45 25.63 -23.75
N GLY A 353 -23.82 26.83 -23.27
CA GLY A 353 -24.52 27.02 -22.01
C GLY A 353 -23.71 26.61 -20.76
N LEU A 354 -22.38 26.61 -20.83
CA LEU A 354 -21.50 26.28 -19.70
C LEU A 354 -21.19 27.54 -18.89
N ASP A 355 -21.48 27.53 -17.59
CA ASP A 355 -21.08 28.58 -16.68
C ASP A 355 -19.59 28.41 -16.30
N GLN A 356 -18.76 29.37 -16.73
CA GLN A 356 -17.33 29.37 -16.47
C GLN A 356 -17.00 29.36 -14.97
N ARG A 357 -17.83 29.98 -14.13
CA ARG A 357 -17.62 30.01 -12.67
C ARG A 357 -17.76 28.62 -12.08
N VAL A 358 -18.82 27.91 -12.50
CA VAL A 358 -19.07 26.53 -12.07
C VAL A 358 -17.95 25.61 -12.55
N VAL A 359 -17.50 25.73 -13.81
CA VAL A 359 -16.37 24.93 -14.33
C VAL A 359 -15.08 25.19 -13.56
N ALA A 360 -14.80 26.43 -13.16
CA ALA A 360 -13.62 26.78 -12.36
C ALA A 360 -13.70 26.26 -10.91
N THR A 361 -14.87 26.35 -10.25
CA THR A 361 -15.10 25.70 -8.96
C THR A 361 -14.95 24.19 -9.09
N LEU A 362 -15.40 23.64 -10.23
CA LEU A 362 -15.23 22.22 -10.51
C LEU A 362 -13.78 21.82 -10.78
N ALA A 363 -12.96 22.71 -11.34
CA ALA A 363 -11.54 22.44 -11.55
C ALA A 363 -10.76 22.22 -10.25
N SER A 364 -11.13 22.92 -9.16
CA SER A 364 -10.36 22.89 -7.91
C SER A 364 -10.49 21.58 -7.13
N CYS A 365 -11.42 20.72 -7.52
CA CYS A 365 -11.74 19.48 -6.85
C CYS A 365 -12.14 19.62 -5.37
N ASP A 366 -12.55 20.82 -4.94
CA ASP A 366 -12.99 21.13 -3.56
C ASP A 366 -14.47 20.81 -3.34
N TRP A 367 -14.91 19.61 -3.73
CA TRP A 367 -16.26 19.11 -3.44
C TRP A 367 -16.27 18.52 -2.03
N CYS A 368 -16.69 19.32 -1.06
CA CYS A 368 -17.10 18.87 0.27
C CYS A 368 -18.47 19.45 0.60
#